data_AF-A0A7C2I0A8-F1
#
_entry.id   AF-A0A7C2I0A8-F1
#
_cell.length_a   1.000
_cell.length_b   1.000
_cell.length_c   1.000
_cell.angle_alpha   90.00
_cell.angle_beta   90.00
_cell.angle_gamma   90.00
#
_symmetry.space_group_name_H-M   'P 1'
#
loop_
_entity.id
_entity.type
_entity.pdbx_description
1 polymer ?
#
loop_
_entity_poly.entity_id
_entity_poly.type
_entity_poly.pdbx_seq_one_letter_code
_entity_poly.pdbx_strand_id
1 'polypeptide(L)'
;DVLAHGPSRPMLANLAAEAVAVARAREIRCEAFDGFEPERFAFSRSRDWAGIAASLDRLVEFNRRSRKAKSGVWRDLAVRKRRTEVDQIVGAVVDGASVLGVRTPLNRCLQELIHDLEDGRRLMSWDNLAVLRDLNVREYPDAGMPAGPDP
;
A
#
# COMPACT_ATOMS: atom_id res chain seq x y z
N ASP A 1 12.77 -6.51 3.59
CA ASP A 1 11.31 -6.76 3.53
C ASP A 1 10.62 -5.42 3.72
N VAL A 2 9.76 -5.01 2.78
CA VAL A 2 9.10 -3.69 2.81
C VAL A 2 8.05 -3.59 3.91
N LEU A 3 7.35 -4.69 4.22
CA LEU A 3 6.31 -4.72 5.24
C LEU A 3 6.89 -4.65 6.67
N ALA A 4 8.12 -5.13 6.84
CA ALA A 4 8.89 -5.02 8.08
C ALA A 4 9.65 -3.68 8.22
N HIS A 5 9.66 -2.82 7.18
CA HIS A 5 10.37 -1.54 7.23
C HIS A 5 9.52 -0.49 7.96
N GLY A 6 9.79 -0.31 9.25
CA GLY A 6 9.08 0.61 10.16
C GLY A 6 8.74 1.98 9.54
N PRO A 7 9.72 2.72 8.99
CA PRO A 7 9.46 4.04 8.40
C PRO A 7 8.51 4.05 7.20
N SER A 8 8.30 2.90 6.53
CA SER A 8 7.35 2.80 5.41
C SER A 8 5.94 2.38 5.85
N ARG A 9 5.76 1.87 7.07
CA ARG A 9 4.46 1.31 7.52
C ARG A 9 3.31 2.32 7.49
N PRO A 10 3.47 3.60 7.89
CA PRO A 10 2.38 4.57 7.78
C PRO A 10 1.90 4.76 6.33
N MET A 11 2.83 4.89 5.39
CA MET A 11 2.52 5.02 3.96
C MET A 11 1.84 3.76 3.43
N LEU A 12 2.35 2.57 3.76
CA LEU A 12 1.73 1.30 3.35
C LEU A 12 0.31 1.15 3.92
N ALA A 13 0.10 1.59 5.15
CA ALA A 13 -1.20 1.55 5.79
C ALA A 13 -2.21 2.48 5.10
N ASN A 14 -1.78 3.66 4.67
CA ASN A 14 -2.65 4.60 3.96
C ASN A 14 -2.89 4.18 2.50
N LEU A 15 -1.91 3.52 1.86
CA LEU A 15 -2.10 2.93 0.53
C LEU A 15 -3.18 1.84 0.55
N ALA A 16 -3.19 0.99 1.58
CA ALA A 16 -4.27 0.02 1.81
C ALA A 16 -5.60 0.70 2.18
N ALA A 17 -5.56 1.75 3.02
CA ALA A 17 -6.73 2.52 3.43
C ALA A 17 -7.49 3.14 2.24
N GLU A 18 -6.77 3.67 1.26
CA GLU A 18 -7.33 4.20 0.02
C GLU A 18 -8.12 3.13 -0.74
N ALA A 19 -7.56 1.94 -0.94
CA ALA A 19 -8.26 0.84 -1.60
C ALA A 19 -9.51 0.39 -0.84
N VAL A 20 -9.43 0.32 0.49
CA VAL A 20 -10.58 0.01 1.36
C VAL A 20 -11.66 1.08 1.28
N ALA A 21 -11.28 2.37 1.22
CA ALA A 21 -12.23 3.47 1.06
C ALA A 21 -13.01 3.37 -0.27
N VAL A 22 -12.31 3.00 -1.35
CA VAL A 22 -12.94 2.77 -2.66
C VAL A 22 -13.89 1.58 -2.64
N ALA A 23 -13.54 0.48 -1.95
CA ALA A 23 -14.42 -0.68 -1.81
C ALA A 23 -15.69 -0.33 -1.01
N ARG A 24 -15.54 0.39 0.10
CA ARG A 24 -16.66 0.86 0.93
C ARG A 24 -17.59 1.81 0.18
N ALA A 25 -17.05 2.71 -0.63
CA ALA A 25 -17.86 3.60 -1.48
C ALA A 25 -18.68 2.84 -2.54
N ARG A 26 -18.33 1.58 -2.83
CA ARG A 26 -19.10 0.66 -3.67
C ARG A 26 -19.97 -0.33 -2.88
N GLU A 27 -20.05 -0.16 -1.56
CA GLU A 27 -20.74 -1.10 -0.67
C GLU A 27 -20.16 -2.53 -0.74
N ILE A 28 -18.89 -2.66 -1.13
CA ILE A 28 -18.16 -3.91 -1.17
C ILE A 28 -17.40 -4.07 0.14
N ARG A 29 -17.65 -5.19 0.83
CA ARG A 29 -16.90 -5.59 2.01
C ARG A 29 -15.62 -6.31 1.60
N CYS A 30 -14.47 -5.81 2.05
CA CYS A 30 -13.20 -6.51 1.90
C CYS A 30 -13.09 -7.64 2.94
N GLU A 31 -12.68 -8.83 2.49
CA GLU A 31 -12.44 -9.97 3.38
C GLU A 31 -11.02 -9.96 3.95
N ALA A 32 -10.87 -10.44 5.18
CA ALA A 32 -9.57 -10.63 5.79
C ALA A 32 -8.89 -11.87 5.20
N PHE A 33 -7.59 -11.80 4.96
CA PHE A 33 -6.85 -12.89 4.32
C PHE A 33 -5.36 -12.83 4.72
N ASP A 34 -4.77 -13.99 5.04
CA ASP A 34 -3.32 -14.14 5.27
C ASP A 34 -2.68 -13.08 6.20
N GLY A 35 -3.40 -12.69 7.26
CA GLY A 35 -2.96 -11.71 8.24
C GLY A 35 -3.32 -10.25 7.92
N PHE A 36 -3.75 -9.95 6.70
CA PHE A 36 -4.32 -8.66 6.33
C PHE A 36 -5.77 -8.54 6.84
N GLU A 37 -6.04 -7.52 7.65
CA GLU A 37 -7.37 -7.18 8.18
C GLU A 37 -7.83 -5.83 7.60
N PRO A 38 -8.49 -5.79 6.43
CA PRO A 38 -8.79 -4.55 5.70
C PRO A 38 -9.50 -3.47 6.54
N GLU A 39 -10.44 -3.88 7.40
CA GLU A 39 -11.22 -2.98 8.24
C GLU A 39 -10.36 -2.17 9.23
N ARG A 40 -9.23 -2.72 9.69
CA ARG A 40 -8.27 -2.01 10.55
C ARG A 40 -7.60 -0.85 9.83
N PHE A 41 -7.41 -0.98 8.52
CA PHE A 41 -6.76 0.02 7.68
C PHE A 41 -7.73 1.10 7.21
N ALA A 42 -9.03 0.99 7.43
CA ALA A 42 -9.96 2.00 6.95
C ALA A 42 -9.68 3.38 7.56
N PHE A 43 -9.93 4.44 6.79
CA PHE A 43 -9.89 5.79 7.33
C PHE A 43 -11.02 5.99 8.36
N SER A 44 -10.66 6.62 9.47
CA SER A 44 -11.52 6.90 10.62
C SER A 44 -11.04 8.19 11.30
N ARG A 45 -11.87 8.79 12.15
CA ARG A 45 -11.51 10.00 12.91
C ARG A 45 -10.23 9.82 13.74
N SER A 46 -10.06 8.63 14.32
CA SER A 46 -8.82 8.20 14.96
C SER A 46 -8.39 6.88 14.36
N ARG A 47 -7.17 6.83 13.82
CA ARG A 47 -6.59 5.66 13.17
C ARG A 47 -6.30 4.57 14.20
N ASP A 48 -6.68 3.33 13.91
CA ASP A 48 -6.36 2.15 14.74
C ASP A 48 -4.91 1.70 14.50
N TRP A 49 -3.94 2.53 14.90
CA TRP A 49 -2.51 2.24 14.66
C TRP A 49 -2.05 0.94 15.30
N ALA A 50 -2.60 0.58 16.47
CA ALA A 50 -2.30 -0.68 17.13
C ALA A 50 -2.81 -1.88 16.31
N GLY A 51 -4.07 -1.84 15.84
CA GLY A 51 -4.65 -2.89 15.00
C GLY A 51 -3.98 -2.98 13.62
N ILE A 52 -3.65 -1.84 13.01
CA ILE A 52 -2.88 -1.77 11.76
C ILE A 52 -1.51 -2.43 11.95
N ALA A 53 -0.78 -2.07 13.01
CA ALA A 53 0.53 -2.65 13.31
C ALA A 53 0.44 -4.16 13.51
N ALA A 54 -0.54 -4.63 14.29
CA ALA A 54 -0.78 -6.06 14.52
C ALA A 54 -1.10 -6.81 13.22
N SER A 55 -1.92 -6.23 12.33
CA SER A 55 -2.21 -6.83 11.03
C SER A 55 -0.97 -6.88 10.14
N LEU A 56 -0.18 -5.80 10.08
CA LEU A 56 1.09 -5.78 9.34
C LEU A 56 2.10 -6.80 9.88
N ASP A 57 2.17 -6.98 11.20
CA ASP A 57 3.05 -7.98 11.82
C ASP A 57 2.65 -9.40 11.45
N ARG A 58 1.34 -9.71 11.45
CA ARG A 58 0.84 -11.02 10.98
C ARG A 58 1.13 -11.24 9.50
N LEU A 59 0.99 -10.21 8.67
CA LEU A 59 1.30 -10.28 7.24
C LEU A 59 2.80 -10.51 6.99
N VAL A 60 3.68 -9.87 7.78
CA VAL A 60 5.14 -10.12 7.75
C VAL A 60 5.43 -11.57 8.12
N GLU A 61 4.86 -12.05 9.23
CA GLU A 61 5.07 -13.42 9.70
C GLU A 61 4.58 -14.46 8.68
N PHE A 62 3.38 -14.25 8.12
CA PHE A 62 2.85 -15.10 7.06
C PHE A 62 3.79 -15.14 5.84
N ASN A 63 4.22 -13.98 5.36
CA ASN A 63 5.11 -13.90 4.19
C ASN A 63 6.48 -14.54 4.44
N ARG A 64 7.01 -14.48 5.67
CA ARG A 64 8.28 -15.14 6.04
C ARG A 64 8.22 -16.66 5.97
N ARG A 65 7.04 -17.25 6.20
CA ARG A 65 6.81 -18.70 6.07
C ARG A 65 6.67 -19.15 4.61
N SER A 66 6.39 -18.23 3.70
CA SER A 66 6.25 -18.52 2.28
C SER A 66 7.59 -18.93 1.66
N ARG A 67 7.58 -20.03 0.89
CA ARG A 67 8.72 -20.42 0.04
C ARG A 67 8.93 -19.46 -1.13
N LYS A 68 7.99 -18.54 -1.40
CA LYS A 68 8.07 -17.52 -2.44
C LYS A 68 8.50 -16.18 -1.84
N ALA A 69 9.82 -15.98 -1.70
CA ALA A 69 10.37 -14.74 -1.13
C ALA A 69 10.18 -13.49 -2.01
N LYS A 70 9.81 -13.65 -3.30
CA LYS A 70 9.61 -12.56 -4.26
C LYS A 70 8.26 -12.71 -4.97
N SER A 71 7.50 -11.62 -5.07
CA SER A 71 6.22 -11.59 -5.77
C SER A 71 6.38 -11.80 -7.28
N GLY A 72 5.27 -12.09 -7.96
CA GLY A 72 5.20 -12.13 -9.43
C GLY A 72 5.63 -10.79 -10.04
N VAL A 73 4.99 -9.70 -9.60
CA VAL A 73 5.33 -8.31 -9.96
C VAL A 73 6.82 -8.03 -9.78
N TRP A 74 7.42 -8.44 -8.66
CA TRP A 74 8.85 -8.24 -8.45
C TRP A 74 9.69 -8.95 -9.52
N ARG A 75 9.38 -10.20 -9.87
CA ARG A 75 10.11 -10.91 -10.93
C ARG A 75 9.91 -10.26 -12.29
N ASP A 76 8.70 -9.76 -12.56
CA ASP A 76 8.38 -9.12 -13.83
C ASP A 76 9.17 -7.83 -14.02
N LEU A 77 9.29 -7.01 -12.97
CA LEU A 77 10.07 -5.76 -13.00
C LEU A 77 11.59 -5.96 -12.83
N ALA A 78 12.02 -6.80 -11.89
CA ALA A 78 13.44 -6.91 -11.53
C ALA A 78 14.22 -7.85 -12.47
N VAL A 79 13.56 -8.92 -12.95
CA VAL A 79 14.22 -10.00 -13.70
C VAL A 79 13.80 -9.98 -15.16
N ARG A 80 12.49 -10.03 -15.44
CA ARG A 80 11.98 -10.21 -16.81
C ARG A 80 11.88 -8.92 -17.61
N LYS A 81 11.86 -7.76 -16.95
CA LYS A 81 11.75 -6.44 -17.58
C LYS A 81 10.56 -6.34 -18.53
N ARG A 82 9.37 -6.75 -18.04
CA ARG A 82 8.12 -6.73 -18.80
C ARG A 82 7.02 -6.01 -18.04
N ARG A 83 5.94 -5.66 -18.75
CA ARG A 83 4.72 -5.13 -18.16
C ARG A 83 4.10 -6.08 -17.14
N THR A 84 3.56 -5.49 -16.08
CA THR A 84 2.89 -6.14 -14.96
C THR A 84 1.38 -6.00 -15.09
N GLU A 85 0.67 -6.56 -14.12
CA GLU A 85 -0.78 -6.45 -13.95
C GLU A 85 -1.23 -5.18 -13.21
N VAL A 86 -0.39 -4.13 -13.14
CA VAL A 86 -0.66 -2.94 -12.33
C VAL A 86 -1.95 -2.23 -12.72
N ASP A 87 -2.30 -2.16 -14.00
CA ASP A 87 -3.51 -1.48 -14.46
C ASP A 87 -4.77 -2.23 -14.04
N GLN A 88 -4.72 -3.57 -14.00
CA GLN A 88 -5.87 -4.40 -13.61
C GLN A 88 -6.08 -4.43 -12.10
N ILE A 89 -5.02 -4.20 -11.31
CA ILE A 89 -5.09 -4.21 -9.85
C ILE A 89 -5.18 -2.79 -9.28
N VAL A 90 -4.11 -2.00 -9.43
CA VAL A 90 -4.02 -0.64 -8.88
C VAL A 90 -4.80 0.34 -9.75
N GLY A 91 -4.69 0.22 -11.08
CA GLY A 91 -5.45 1.04 -12.02
C GLY A 91 -6.97 0.91 -11.82
N ALA A 92 -7.48 -0.30 -11.61
CA ALA A 92 -8.89 -0.53 -11.30
C ALA A 92 -9.37 0.19 -10.02
N VAL A 93 -8.51 0.29 -8.99
CA VAL A 93 -8.80 1.09 -7.79
C VAL A 93 -8.84 2.59 -8.13
N VAL A 94 -7.85 3.09 -8.87
CA VAL A 94 -7.73 4.51 -9.27
C VAL A 94 -8.89 4.95 -10.15
N ASP A 95 -9.20 4.20 -11.21
CA ASP A 95 -10.32 4.46 -12.11
C ASP A 95 -11.64 4.45 -11.33
N GLY A 96 -11.76 3.46 -10.44
CA GLY A 96 -12.93 3.34 -9.62
C GLY A 96 -13.12 4.46 -8.61
N ALA A 97 -12.04 4.94 -8.03
CA ALA A 97 -12.06 6.10 -7.15
C ALA A 97 -12.50 7.36 -7.89
N SER A 98 -12.02 7.55 -9.12
CA SER A 98 -12.35 8.71 -9.95
C SER A 98 -13.85 8.81 -10.24
N VAL A 99 -14.52 7.69 -10.52
CA VAL A 99 -15.98 7.67 -10.77
C VAL A 99 -16.77 8.04 -9.52
N LEU A 100 -16.27 7.67 -8.34
CA LEU A 100 -16.95 7.84 -7.05
C LEU A 100 -16.55 9.14 -6.32
N GLY A 101 -15.62 9.92 -6.86
CA GLY A 101 -15.07 11.10 -6.19
C GLY A 101 -14.24 10.77 -4.93
N VAL A 102 -13.74 9.54 -4.82
CA VAL A 102 -12.87 9.11 -3.70
C VAL A 102 -11.43 9.48 -4.02
N ARG A 103 -10.69 10.00 -3.03
CA ARG A 103 -9.27 10.34 -3.20
C ARG A 103 -8.39 9.11 -3.01
N THR A 104 -7.51 8.85 -3.97
CA THR A 104 -6.48 7.78 -3.91
C THR A 104 -5.10 8.26 -4.42
N PRO A 105 -4.53 9.33 -3.83
CA PRO A 105 -3.27 9.91 -4.28
C PRO A 105 -2.09 8.93 -4.24
N LEU A 106 -1.99 8.07 -3.22
CA LEU A 106 -0.90 7.10 -3.12
C LEU A 106 -1.02 6.00 -4.16
N ASN A 107 -2.23 5.46 -4.41
CA ASN A 107 -2.42 4.45 -5.45
C ASN A 107 -2.18 5.00 -6.85
N ARG A 108 -2.55 6.26 -7.12
CA ARG A 108 -2.23 6.94 -8.39
C ARG A 108 -0.71 7.07 -8.57
N CYS A 109 -0.01 7.56 -7.55
CA CYS A 109 1.45 7.68 -7.60
C CYS A 109 2.13 6.31 -7.73
N LEU A 110 1.64 5.27 -7.05
CA LEU A 110 2.15 3.91 -7.19
C LEU A 110 2.00 3.40 -8.63
N GLN A 111 0.85 3.61 -9.25
CA GLN A 111 0.62 3.22 -10.65
C GLN A 111 1.65 3.88 -11.58
N GLU A 112 1.82 5.20 -11.47
CA GLU A 112 2.80 5.97 -12.25
C GLU A 112 4.23 5.48 -12.04
N LEU A 113 4.62 5.21 -10.78
CA LEU A 113 5.95 4.68 -10.46
C LEU A 113 6.18 3.29 -11.07
N ILE A 114 5.16 2.44 -11.12
CA ILE A 114 5.27 1.12 -11.75
C ILE A 114 5.38 1.26 -13.27
N HIS A 115 4.60 2.14 -13.92
CA HIS A 115 4.77 2.41 -15.34
C HIS A 115 6.18 2.93 -15.68
N ASP A 116 6.74 3.81 -14.85
CA ASP A 116 8.12 4.28 -15.01
C ASP A 116 9.15 3.14 -14.86
N LEU A 117 8.89 2.16 -13.99
CA LEU A 117 9.75 0.97 -13.83
C LEU A 117 9.62 0.01 -15.01
N GLU A 118 8.41 -0.17 -15.55
CA GLU A 118 8.13 -0.98 -16.73
C GLU A 118 8.78 -0.42 -17.99
N ASP A 119 8.72 0.91 -18.16
CA ASP A 119 9.33 1.64 -19.28
C ASP A 119 10.85 1.85 -19.12
N GLY A 120 11.44 1.40 -18.01
CA GLY A 120 12.86 1.54 -17.73
C GLY A 120 13.31 2.98 -17.44
N ARG A 121 12.38 3.92 -17.21
CA ARG A 121 12.67 5.30 -16.81
C ARG A 121 13.16 5.41 -15.37
N ARG A 122 12.90 4.40 -14.54
CA ARG A 122 13.34 4.31 -13.14
C ARG A 122 14.01 2.97 -12.84
N LEU A 123 14.88 2.98 -11.85
CA LEU A 123 15.44 1.76 -11.25
C LEU A 123 14.57 1.32 -10.07
N MET A 124 14.49 0.00 -9.84
CA MET A 124 13.84 -0.54 -8.64
C MET A 124 14.72 -0.31 -7.41
N SER A 125 14.51 0.81 -6.74
CA SER A 125 15.25 1.22 -5.53
C SER A 125 14.31 1.67 -4.39
N TRP A 126 14.91 1.94 -3.23
CA TRP A 126 14.21 2.53 -2.08
C TRP A 126 13.75 3.97 -2.32
N ASP A 127 14.28 4.65 -3.34
CA ASP A 127 13.90 6.03 -3.66
C ASP A 127 12.45 6.13 -4.13
N ASN A 128 11.96 5.10 -4.84
CA ASN A 128 10.54 5.02 -5.22
C ASN A 128 9.63 4.96 -3.99
N LEU A 129 10.07 4.30 -2.92
CA LEU A 129 9.33 4.30 -1.64
C LEU A 129 9.45 5.64 -0.92
N ALA A 130 10.57 6.36 -1.08
CA ALA A 130 10.71 7.71 -0.54
C ALA A 130 9.70 8.67 -1.17
N VAL A 131 9.51 8.63 -2.49
CA VAL A 131 8.49 9.41 -3.20
C VAL A 131 7.10 9.21 -2.59
N LEU A 132 6.70 7.96 -2.36
CA LEU A 132 5.41 7.64 -1.74
C LEU A 132 5.32 8.10 -0.27
N ARG A 133 6.41 7.99 0.51
CA ARG A 133 6.43 8.49 1.89
C ARG A 133 6.29 10.00 1.94
N ASP A 134 6.98 10.72 1.07
CA ASP A 134 6.90 12.18 1.01
C ASP A 134 5.51 12.64 0.59
N LEU A 135 4.89 11.95 -0.37
CA LEU A 135 3.49 12.18 -0.74
C LEU A 135 2.55 11.88 0.43
N ASN A 136 2.75 10.79 1.15
CA ASN A 136 1.95 10.42 2.31
C ASN A 136 1.96 11.52 3.38
N VAL A 137 3.12 12.13 3.67
CA VAL A 137 3.22 13.21 4.65
C VAL A 137 2.40 14.44 4.23
N ARG A 138 2.38 14.75 2.92
CA ARG A 138 1.59 15.88 2.39
C ARG A 138 0.09 15.62 2.38
N GLU A 139 -0.32 14.41 2.02
CA GLU A 139 -1.73 14.04 1.86
C GLU A 139 -2.39 13.66 3.19
N TYR A 140 -1.63 13.08 4.11
CA TYR A 140 -2.12 12.51 5.37
C TYR A 140 -1.24 12.94 6.57
N PRO A 141 -1.16 14.24 6.88
CA PRO A 141 -0.28 14.77 7.93
C PRO A 141 -0.64 14.26 9.33
N ASP A 142 -1.93 14.09 9.62
CA ASP A 142 -2.43 13.62 10.93
C ASP A 142 -2.40 12.09 11.08
N ALA A 143 -1.95 11.37 10.04
CA ALA A 143 -1.81 9.92 10.04
C ALA A 143 -0.39 9.46 10.39
N GLY A 144 0.43 10.32 10.97
CA GLY A 144 1.83 10.04 11.27
C GLY A 144 2.13 10.23 12.75
N MET A 145 1.87 9.19 13.56
CA MET A 145 2.70 8.76 14.69
C MET A 145 1.86 7.75 15.51
N PRO A 146 2.27 6.48 15.65
CA PRO A 146 1.94 5.79 16.89
C PRO A 146 2.45 6.67 18.02
N ALA A 147 1.66 6.89 19.08
CA ALA A 147 2.19 7.46 20.31
C ALA A 147 3.49 6.73 20.62
N GLY A 148 4.60 7.48 20.74
CA GLY A 148 5.84 6.89 21.22
C GLY A 148 5.58 6.16 22.55
N PRO A 149 6.42 5.20 22.95
CA PRO A 149 6.27 4.63 24.28
C PRO A 149 6.23 5.78 25.30
N ASP A 150 5.21 5.78 26.16
CA ASP A 150 5.14 6.69 27.31
C ASP A 150 6.48 6.62 28.08
N PRO A 151 6.98 7.76 28.60
CA PRO A 151 8.29 7.84 29.26
C PRO A 151 8.43 6.93 30.48
#